data_AF-A0A1Q5DC49-F1
#
_entry.id   AF-A0A1Q5DC49-F1
#
_cell.length_a   1.000
_cell.length_b   1.000
_cell.length_c   1.000
_cell.angle_alpha   90.00
_cell.angle_beta   90.00
_cell.angle_gamma   90.00
#
_symmetry.space_group_name_H-M   'P 1'
#
loop_
_entity.id
_entity.type
_entity.pdbx_description
1 polymer ?
#
loop_
_entity_poly.entity_id
_entity_poly.type
_entity_poly.pdbx_seq_one_letter_code
_entity_poly.pdbx_strand_id
1 'polypeptide(L)'
;MLLGDFGVGPAVVNALSRRMTAEVRYDGVRWAQEYARGAAVTPLTETGTTARNGTVITFWPDADIFGSAEVSADALEDRLRELAFLNPGLDLSLTDRRRPDEARSARLCFPGGTRDFVGFLDGHEAAHGPGDTVAFAHEDARMAGVMDLAFRWCDRPGERVRSFANSRATLSGTHVVGFHDGVAAAVSTYARESGLLAPMDPDIPADRVGEGLTAVVSVKLDRPEFLGAIRERLGNNEVRACVALAVREHLGRWLRAGSERAAAVVGRIVAGS
;
A
#
# COMPACT_ATOMS: atom_id res chain seq x y z
N MET A 1 13.10 -0.53 -13.90
CA MET A 1 12.26 -0.67 -12.68
C MET A 1 11.91 -2.14 -12.50
N LEU A 2 12.78 -2.88 -11.80
CA LEU A 2 12.56 -4.29 -11.44
C LEU A 2 11.97 -4.28 -10.02
N LEU A 3 10.66 -4.44 -9.89
CA LEU A 3 9.95 -4.50 -8.60
C LEU A 3 10.12 -5.86 -7.88
N GLY A 4 11.34 -6.42 -7.90
CA GLY A 4 11.61 -7.67 -7.18
C GLY A 4 13.09 -8.00 -7.20
N ASP A 5 13.76 -7.78 -6.07
CA ASP A 5 15.21 -7.89 -5.86
C ASP A 5 15.85 -9.26 -6.13
N PHE A 6 15.14 -10.21 -6.75
CA PHE A 6 15.74 -11.46 -7.22
C PHE A 6 15.28 -11.93 -8.59
N GLY A 7 14.34 -11.26 -9.29
CA GLY A 7 13.87 -11.73 -10.61
C GLY A 7 13.27 -13.16 -10.66
N VAL A 8 13.20 -13.86 -9.52
CA VAL A 8 12.74 -15.25 -9.41
C VAL A 8 11.22 -15.39 -9.39
N GLY A 9 10.45 -14.31 -9.30
CA GLY A 9 8.99 -14.36 -9.16
C GLY A 9 8.32 -15.22 -10.24
N PRO A 10 8.48 -14.87 -11.53
CA PRO A 10 7.96 -15.69 -12.63
C PRO A 10 8.55 -17.10 -12.69
N ALA A 11 9.81 -17.28 -12.26
CA ALA A 11 10.45 -18.60 -12.24
C ALA A 11 9.83 -19.54 -11.20
N VAL A 12 9.51 -19.04 -10.00
CA VAL A 12 8.80 -19.80 -8.96
C VAL A 12 7.38 -20.12 -9.43
N VAL A 13 6.66 -19.14 -10.01
CA VAL A 13 5.33 -19.39 -10.59
C VAL A 13 5.39 -20.50 -11.63
N ASN A 14 6.40 -20.47 -12.53
CA ASN A 14 6.59 -21.50 -13.53
C ASN A 14 6.87 -22.88 -12.91
N ALA A 15 7.79 -22.95 -11.94
CA ALA A 15 8.17 -24.20 -11.28
C ALA A 15 6.99 -24.86 -10.55
N LEU A 16 6.09 -24.05 -9.96
CA LEU A 16 4.92 -24.52 -9.21
C LEU A 16 3.65 -24.64 -10.07
N SER A 17 3.78 -24.53 -11.39
CA SER A 17 2.67 -24.66 -12.33
C SER A 17 2.81 -25.93 -13.17
N ARG A 18 1.69 -26.64 -13.37
CA ARG A 18 1.67 -27.79 -14.29
C ARG A 18 1.92 -27.37 -15.74
N ARG A 19 1.46 -26.16 -16.10
CA ARG A 19 1.67 -25.51 -17.40
C ARG A 19 1.76 -24.00 -17.19
N MET A 20 2.60 -23.34 -17.97
CA MET A 20 2.65 -21.88 -18.09
C MET A 20 2.93 -21.49 -19.53
N THR A 21 2.33 -20.39 -19.98
CA THR A 21 2.60 -19.75 -21.27
C THR A 21 3.01 -18.31 -21.00
N ALA A 22 4.16 -17.92 -21.53
CA ALA A 22 4.61 -16.53 -21.54
C ALA A 22 4.51 -15.98 -22.96
N GLU A 23 3.69 -14.95 -23.16
CA GLU A 23 3.58 -14.20 -24.41
C GLU A 23 4.18 -12.81 -24.21
N VAL A 24 5.15 -12.43 -25.04
CA VAL A 24 5.77 -11.10 -25.03
C VAL A 24 5.45 -10.40 -26.34
N ARG A 25 4.91 -9.20 -26.25
CA ARG A 25 4.63 -8.32 -27.38
C ARG A 25 5.60 -7.16 -27.33
N TYR A 26 6.48 -7.08 -28.32
CA TYR A 26 7.51 -6.06 -28.37
C TYR A 26 7.93 -5.80 -29.82
N ASP A 27 8.11 -4.52 -30.16
CA ASP A 27 8.60 -4.06 -31.46
C ASP A 27 7.84 -4.65 -32.67
N GLY A 28 6.50 -4.62 -32.60
CA GLY A 28 5.64 -5.10 -33.67
C GLY A 28 5.44 -6.62 -33.70
N VAL A 29 6.18 -7.39 -32.89
CA VAL A 29 6.21 -8.85 -32.92
C VAL A 29 5.64 -9.45 -31.64
N ARG A 30 4.91 -10.56 -31.77
CA ARG A 30 4.42 -11.38 -30.67
C ARG A 30 5.24 -12.66 -30.58
N TRP A 31 5.86 -12.88 -29.44
CA TRP A 31 6.64 -14.06 -29.11
C TRP A 31 5.91 -14.89 -28.06
N ALA A 32 5.94 -16.21 -28.17
CA ALA A 32 5.38 -17.09 -27.16
C ALA A 32 6.31 -18.26 -26.85
N GLN A 33 6.31 -18.68 -25.59
CA GLN A 33 6.97 -19.88 -25.12
C GLN A 33 6.10 -20.63 -24.10
N GLU A 34 6.10 -21.95 -24.18
CA GLU A 34 5.37 -22.83 -23.26
C GLU A 34 6.33 -23.53 -22.31
N TYR A 35 5.85 -23.72 -21.09
CA TYR A 35 6.55 -24.38 -20.01
C TYR A 35 5.65 -25.41 -19.32
N ALA A 36 6.25 -26.46 -18.80
CA ALA A 36 5.61 -27.46 -17.95
C ALA A 36 6.50 -27.75 -16.74
N ARG A 37 5.97 -27.55 -15.53
CA ARG A 37 6.69 -27.78 -14.25
C ARG A 37 8.09 -27.16 -14.25
N GLY A 38 8.20 -25.91 -14.68
CA GLY A 38 9.46 -25.15 -14.74
C GLY A 38 10.29 -25.34 -16.02
N ALA A 39 10.09 -26.41 -16.79
CA ALA A 39 10.87 -26.69 -17.99
C ALA A 39 10.24 -26.10 -19.26
N ALA A 40 11.04 -25.51 -20.14
CA ALA A 40 10.60 -25.09 -21.46
C ALA A 40 10.28 -26.32 -22.31
N VAL A 41 9.06 -26.38 -22.86
CA VAL A 41 8.59 -27.48 -23.73
C VAL A 41 8.51 -27.09 -25.19
N THR A 42 8.58 -25.78 -25.48
CA THR A 42 8.72 -25.24 -26.83
C THR A 42 9.90 -24.26 -26.90
N PRO A 43 10.51 -24.08 -28.08
CA PRO A 43 11.38 -22.94 -28.32
C PRO A 43 10.56 -21.63 -28.27
N LEU A 44 11.24 -20.50 -28.06
CA LEU A 44 10.61 -19.20 -28.24
C LEU A 44 10.21 -19.03 -29.71
N THR A 45 8.93 -18.80 -29.96
CA THR A 45 8.37 -18.77 -31.33
C THR A 45 7.68 -17.45 -31.61
N GLU A 46 7.87 -16.93 -32.81
CA GLU A 46 7.06 -15.84 -33.34
C GLU A 46 5.64 -16.36 -33.63
N THR A 47 4.64 -15.73 -33.04
CA THR A 47 3.23 -16.13 -33.13
C THR A 47 2.37 -15.11 -33.88
N GLY A 48 2.97 -14.04 -34.39
CA GLY A 48 2.34 -13.06 -35.25
C GLY A 48 2.77 -11.62 -34.95
N THR A 49 2.10 -10.66 -35.60
CA THR A 49 2.36 -9.23 -35.42
C THR A 49 1.41 -8.60 -34.38
N THR A 50 1.79 -7.45 -33.83
CA THR A 50 1.02 -6.74 -32.79
C THR A 50 1.28 -5.24 -32.82
N ALA A 51 0.24 -4.43 -32.62
CA ALA A 51 0.37 -2.98 -32.47
C ALA A 51 0.56 -2.52 -31.00
N ARG A 52 0.54 -3.47 -30.06
CA ARG A 52 0.64 -3.21 -28.62
C ARG A 52 1.87 -3.88 -28.04
N ASN A 53 2.46 -3.25 -27.02
CA ASN A 53 3.53 -3.82 -26.21
C ASN A 53 2.98 -4.38 -24.90
N GLY A 54 3.68 -5.36 -24.33
CA GLY A 54 3.39 -5.91 -23.00
C GLY A 54 3.60 -7.41 -22.90
N THR A 55 3.38 -7.95 -21.71
CA THR A 55 3.57 -9.36 -21.41
C THR A 55 2.28 -9.96 -20.89
N VAL A 56 1.91 -11.13 -21.41
CA VAL A 56 0.80 -11.94 -20.90
C VAL A 56 1.37 -13.23 -20.34
N ILE A 57 1.10 -13.48 -19.06
CA ILE A 57 1.45 -14.74 -18.41
C ILE A 57 0.15 -15.48 -18.11
N THR A 58 0.04 -16.70 -18.63
CA THR A 58 -1.05 -17.62 -18.32
C THR A 58 -0.45 -18.84 -17.63
N PHE A 59 -0.97 -19.22 -16.47
CA PHE A 59 -0.44 -20.36 -15.73
C PHE A 59 -1.56 -21.17 -15.08
N TRP A 60 -1.26 -22.44 -14.83
CA TRP A 60 -2.14 -23.39 -14.17
C TRP A 60 -1.42 -23.94 -12.94
N PRO A 61 -1.84 -23.56 -11.71
CA PRO A 61 -1.26 -24.09 -10.48
C PRO A 61 -1.26 -25.63 -10.47
N ASP A 62 -0.20 -26.21 -9.91
CA ASP A 62 -0.08 -27.65 -9.80
C ASP A 62 -0.83 -28.19 -8.57
N ALA A 63 -1.98 -28.84 -8.79
CA ALA A 63 -2.80 -29.39 -7.72
C ALA A 63 -2.07 -30.49 -6.92
N ASP A 64 -1.06 -31.16 -7.50
CA ASP A 64 -0.25 -32.16 -6.79
C ASP A 64 0.61 -31.49 -5.69
N ILE A 65 0.96 -30.22 -5.88
CA ILE A 65 1.76 -29.43 -4.93
C ILE A 65 0.85 -28.74 -3.90
N PHE A 66 -0.24 -28.14 -4.36
CA PHE A 66 -1.10 -27.28 -3.52
C PHE A 66 -2.32 -28.00 -2.92
N GLY A 67 -2.63 -29.22 -3.35
CA GLY A 67 -3.86 -29.95 -2.99
C GLY A 67 -5.13 -29.44 -3.67
N SER A 68 -5.18 -28.15 -4.02
CA SER A 68 -6.24 -27.52 -4.82
C SER A 68 -5.64 -26.49 -5.78
N ALA A 69 -6.26 -26.33 -6.95
CA ALA A 69 -5.96 -25.26 -7.91
C ALA A 69 -7.03 -24.17 -7.95
N GLU A 70 -7.96 -24.18 -6.98
CA GLU A 70 -9.00 -23.15 -6.89
C GLU A 70 -8.43 -21.83 -6.39
N VAL A 71 -8.80 -20.74 -7.08
CA VAL A 71 -8.38 -19.39 -6.75
C VAL A 71 -9.59 -18.60 -6.26
N SER A 72 -9.42 -17.88 -5.15
CA SER A 72 -10.45 -16.98 -4.64
C SER A 72 -10.47 -15.68 -5.44
N ALA A 73 -11.60 -15.40 -6.11
CA ALA A 73 -11.81 -14.16 -6.84
C ALA A 73 -11.83 -12.95 -5.89
N ASP A 74 -12.42 -13.10 -4.70
CA ASP A 74 -12.49 -12.04 -3.70
C ASP A 74 -11.09 -11.69 -3.18
N ALA A 75 -10.24 -12.69 -2.91
CA ALA A 75 -8.86 -12.45 -2.48
C ALA A 75 -8.02 -11.73 -3.56
N LEU A 76 -8.24 -12.08 -4.85
CA LEU A 76 -7.61 -11.37 -5.96
C LEU A 76 -8.12 -9.94 -6.09
N GLU A 77 -9.44 -9.73 -6.01
CA GLU A 77 -10.04 -8.41 -6.11
C GLU A 77 -9.53 -7.49 -4.99
N ASP A 78 -9.50 -7.98 -3.75
CA ASP A 78 -8.95 -7.26 -2.60
C ASP A 78 -7.49 -6.87 -2.83
N ARG A 79 -6.65 -7.80 -3.29
CA ARG A 79 -5.24 -7.52 -3.56
C ARG A 79 -5.05 -6.52 -4.69
N LEU A 80 -5.81 -6.63 -5.78
CA LEU A 80 -5.76 -5.69 -6.90
C LEU A 80 -6.29 -4.30 -6.48
N ARG A 81 -7.29 -4.25 -5.59
CA ARG A 81 -7.84 -3.00 -5.07
C ARG A 81 -6.79 -2.26 -4.25
N GLU A 82 -6.08 -2.96 -3.36
CA GLU A 82 -4.92 -2.39 -2.64
C GLU A 82 -3.87 -1.84 -3.62
N LEU A 83 -3.51 -2.60 -4.65
CA LEU A 83 -2.52 -2.16 -5.64
C LEU A 83 -2.97 -0.91 -6.40
N ALA A 84 -4.25 -0.82 -6.75
CA ALA A 84 -4.83 0.34 -7.43
C ALA A 84 -4.81 1.59 -6.53
N PHE A 85 -5.11 1.45 -5.24
CA PHE A 85 -4.98 2.55 -4.27
C PHE A 85 -3.53 3.03 -4.12
N LEU A 86 -2.57 2.10 -4.06
CA LEU A 86 -1.16 2.43 -3.82
C LEU A 86 -0.45 2.97 -5.07
N ASN A 87 -1.07 2.86 -6.24
CA ASN A 87 -0.49 3.28 -7.53
C ASN A 87 -1.50 4.12 -8.31
N PRO A 88 -1.69 5.40 -7.94
CA PRO A 88 -2.55 6.32 -8.68
C PRO A 88 -2.16 6.33 -10.17
N GLY A 89 -3.16 6.21 -11.04
CA GLY A 89 -2.98 6.12 -12.50
C GLY A 89 -2.87 4.70 -13.05
N LEU A 90 -2.84 3.67 -12.20
CA LEU A 90 -2.93 2.28 -12.62
C LEU A 90 -4.40 1.86 -12.79
N ASP A 91 -4.75 1.32 -13.96
CA ASP A 91 -6.07 0.75 -14.25
C ASP A 91 -5.96 -0.77 -14.23
N LEU A 92 -6.59 -1.39 -13.22
CA LEU A 92 -6.59 -2.84 -13.04
C LEU A 92 -7.98 -3.40 -13.31
N SER A 93 -8.05 -4.53 -14.00
CA SER A 93 -9.29 -5.25 -14.25
C SER A 93 -9.16 -6.71 -13.82
N LEU A 94 -10.17 -7.21 -13.12
CA LEU A 94 -10.34 -8.62 -12.80
C LEU A 94 -11.59 -9.15 -13.52
N THR A 95 -11.47 -10.29 -14.21
CA THR A 95 -12.60 -10.98 -14.81
C THR A 95 -12.56 -12.45 -14.42
N ASP A 96 -13.58 -12.90 -13.71
CA ASP A 96 -13.80 -14.31 -13.41
C ASP A 96 -14.67 -14.96 -14.49
N ARG A 97 -14.10 -15.92 -15.23
CA ARG A 97 -14.75 -16.63 -16.33
C ARG A 97 -15.15 -18.07 -15.98
N ARG A 98 -15.09 -18.46 -14.69
CA ARG A 98 -15.42 -19.84 -14.27
C ARG A 98 -16.88 -20.21 -14.55
N ARG A 99 -17.77 -19.22 -14.55
CA ARG A 99 -19.18 -19.36 -14.94
C ARG A 99 -19.45 -18.51 -16.18
N PRO A 100 -19.58 -19.11 -17.37
CA PRO A 100 -19.73 -18.35 -18.62
C PRO A 100 -20.94 -17.41 -18.64
N ASP A 101 -22.06 -17.82 -18.04
CA ASP A 101 -23.31 -17.05 -17.99
C ASP A 101 -23.35 -16.01 -16.85
N GLU A 102 -22.36 -16.03 -15.95
CA GLU A 102 -22.28 -15.18 -14.75
C GLU A 102 -20.87 -14.58 -14.57
N ALA A 103 -20.24 -14.16 -15.67
CA ALA A 103 -18.89 -13.58 -15.62
C ALA A 103 -18.88 -12.32 -14.74
N ARG A 104 -18.22 -12.39 -13.57
CA ARG A 104 -18.00 -11.25 -12.67
C ARG A 104 -16.79 -10.47 -13.16
N SER A 105 -16.95 -9.16 -13.35
CA SER A 105 -15.87 -8.25 -13.69
C SER A 105 -15.79 -7.08 -12.72
N ALA A 106 -14.58 -6.70 -12.34
CA ALA A 106 -14.29 -5.52 -11.53
C ALA A 106 -13.23 -4.67 -12.24
N ARG A 107 -13.43 -3.36 -12.27
CA ARG A 107 -12.42 -2.37 -12.69
C ARG A 107 -12.04 -1.52 -11.49
N LEU A 108 -10.74 -1.39 -11.25
CA LEU A 108 -10.15 -0.83 -10.04
C LEU A 108 -9.19 0.28 -10.45
N CYS A 109 -9.60 1.53 -10.21
CA CYS A 109 -8.84 2.72 -10.52
C CYS A 109 -9.20 3.81 -9.49
N PHE A 110 -8.22 4.25 -8.71
CA PHE A 110 -8.43 5.15 -7.58
C PHE A 110 -7.46 6.33 -7.68
N PRO A 111 -7.85 7.44 -8.36
CA PRO A 111 -6.97 8.56 -8.60
C PRO A 111 -6.60 9.33 -7.32
N GLY A 112 -7.39 9.24 -6.25
CA GLY A 112 -7.09 9.83 -4.95
C GLY A 112 -6.11 9.00 -4.11
N GLY A 113 -5.73 7.81 -4.56
CA GLY A 113 -4.64 7.02 -4.00
C GLY A 113 -4.86 6.61 -2.54
N THR A 114 -3.89 6.92 -1.68
CA THR A 114 -3.95 6.64 -0.24
C THR A 114 -5.13 7.33 0.46
N ARG A 115 -5.57 8.50 -0.03
CA ARG A 115 -6.78 9.18 0.49
C ARG A 115 -8.03 8.34 0.24
N ASP A 116 -8.21 7.84 -0.98
CA ASP A 116 -9.36 6.98 -1.32
C ASP A 116 -9.29 5.68 -0.50
N PHE A 117 -8.08 5.18 -0.24
CA PHE A 117 -7.88 3.98 0.58
C PHE A 117 -8.29 4.20 2.04
N VAL A 118 -7.94 5.33 2.66
CA VAL A 118 -8.46 5.68 4.00
C VAL A 118 -9.98 5.74 3.99
N GLY A 119 -10.59 6.35 2.96
CA GLY A 119 -12.05 6.38 2.80
C GLY A 119 -12.67 4.98 2.70
N PHE A 120 -12.02 4.07 1.98
CA PHE A 120 -12.42 2.67 1.87
C PHE A 120 -12.32 1.93 3.20
N LEU A 121 -11.21 2.07 3.94
CA LEU A 121 -11.03 1.46 5.27
C LEU A 121 -12.07 1.98 6.28
N ASP A 122 -12.55 3.20 6.06
CA ASP A 122 -13.60 3.80 6.85
C ASP A 122 -15.02 3.45 6.46
N GLY A 123 -15.19 2.56 5.48
CA GLY A 123 -16.52 2.08 5.09
C GLY A 123 -17.39 3.17 4.45
N HIS A 124 -16.77 4.23 3.91
CA HIS A 124 -17.48 5.35 3.26
C HIS A 124 -18.52 6.05 4.14
N GLU A 125 -18.36 6.09 5.48
CA GLU A 125 -19.27 6.89 6.31
C GLU A 125 -19.29 8.35 5.84
N ALA A 126 -20.43 8.74 5.26
CA ALA A 126 -20.72 10.04 4.65
C ALA A 126 -20.61 11.24 5.63
N ALA A 127 -20.29 10.98 6.90
CA ALA A 127 -20.13 11.98 7.94
C ALA A 127 -18.80 12.77 7.86
N HIS A 128 -17.88 12.37 6.97
CA HIS A 128 -16.54 12.96 6.90
C HIS A 128 -16.39 13.86 5.69
N GLY A 129 -16.16 15.16 5.91
CA GLY A 129 -15.95 16.15 4.88
C GLY A 129 -14.59 16.03 4.19
N PRO A 130 -14.42 16.61 2.98
CA PRO A 130 -13.17 16.56 2.21
C PRO A 130 -11.93 17.09 2.94
N GLY A 131 -12.11 17.93 3.98
CA GLY A 131 -11.03 18.54 4.77
C GLY A 131 -10.52 17.68 5.94
N ASP A 132 -11.12 16.53 6.21
CA ASP A 132 -10.86 15.74 7.42
C ASP A 132 -9.64 14.82 7.31
N THR A 133 -9.11 14.64 6.10
CA THR A 133 -8.03 13.68 5.83
C THR A 133 -6.75 14.42 5.51
N VAL A 134 -5.72 14.21 6.34
CA VAL A 134 -4.35 14.62 6.04
C VAL A 134 -3.82 13.63 5.02
N ALA A 135 -3.50 14.09 3.81
CA ALA A 135 -2.87 13.26 2.80
C ALA A 135 -1.81 14.02 2.02
N PHE A 136 -0.68 13.37 1.77
CA PHE A 136 0.44 13.95 1.04
C PHE A 136 1.33 12.87 0.43
N ALA A 137 1.95 13.21 -0.69
CA ALA A 137 3.07 12.50 -1.24
C ALA A 137 4.32 13.39 -1.18
N HIS A 138 5.45 12.83 -0.78
CA HIS A 138 6.70 13.55 -0.64
C HIS A 138 7.87 12.67 -1.05
N GLU A 139 8.70 13.16 -1.96
CA GLU A 139 9.97 12.52 -2.31
C GLU A 139 11.07 13.03 -1.38
N ASP A 140 11.84 12.11 -0.81
CA ASP A 140 12.95 12.45 0.09
C ASP A 140 14.21 11.69 -0.33
N ALA A 141 15.24 12.45 -0.70
CA ALA A 141 16.50 11.91 -1.18
C ALA A 141 17.23 11.05 -0.13
N ARG A 142 17.01 11.30 1.18
CA ARG A 142 17.68 10.56 2.26
C ARG A 142 17.22 9.10 2.35
N MET A 143 15.98 8.83 1.97
CA MET A 143 15.45 7.46 1.87
C MET A 143 15.52 6.89 0.44
N ALA A 144 16.02 7.67 -0.53
CA ALA A 144 16.00 7.33 -1.95
C ALA A 144 14.62 6.80 -2.38
N GLY A 145 13.59 7.63 -2.18
CA GLY A 145 12.23 7.18 -2.41
C GLY A 145 11.16 8.22 -2.15
N VAL A 146 9.92 7.79 -2.34
CA VAL A 146 8.70 8.57 -2.18
C VAL A 146 7.87 7.97 -1.04
N MET A 147 7.38 8.81 -0.15
CA MET A 147 6.34 8.45 0.81
C MET A 147 4.99 8.98 0.33
N ASP A 148 3.95 8.19 0.48
CA ASP A 148 2.56 8.52 0.17
C ASP A 148 1.70 8.09 1.36
N LEU A 149 1.22 9.08 2.11
CA LEU A 149 0.53 8.88 3.37
C LEU A 149 -0.83 9.55 3.31
N ALA A 150 -1.83 8.89 3.90
CA ALA A 150 -3.11 9.48 4.23
C ALA A 150 -3.60 8.98 5.57
N PHE A 151 -4.18 9.85 6.38
CA PHE A 151 -4.73 9.48 7.68
C PHE A 151 -5.74 10.49 8.21
N ARG A 152 -6.56 10.03 9.15
CA ARG A 152 -7.54 10.84 9.88
C ARG A 152 -7.95 10.18 11.19
N TRP A 153 -8.52 10.97 12.09
CA TRP A 153 -9.22 10.48 13.27
C TRP A 153 -10.73 10.43 13.02
N CYS A 154 -11.33 9.31 13.40
CA CYS A 154 -12.77 9.04 13.33
C CYS A 154 -13.30 8.59 14.68
N ASP A 155 -14.61 8.53 14.84
CA ASP A 155 -15.28 8.18 16.11
C ASP A 155 -15.43 6.66 16.29
N ARG A 156 -14.48 5.89 15.76
CA ARG A 156 -14.46 4.43 15.90
C ARG A 156 -13.32 4.04 16.84
N PRO A 157 -13.56 3.12 17.78
CA PRO A 157 -12.55 2.76 18.74
C PRO A 157 -11.35 2.04 18.08
N GLY A 158 -10.18 2.25 18.66
CA GLY A 158 -8.94 1.59 18.27
C GLY A 158 -8.27 2.11 17.00
N GLU A 159 -7.08 1.58 16.77
CA GLU A 159 -6.18 1.99 15.69
C GLU A 159 -6.32 1.09 14.45
N ARG A 160 -6.32 1.71 13.26
CA ARG A 160 -6.37 1.03 11.96
C ARG A 160 -5.33 1.61 11.01
N VAL A 161 -4.08 1.21 11.20
CA VAL A 161 -2.96 1.58 10.34
C VAL A 161 -2.67 0.44 9.35
N ARG A 162 -2.72 0.73 8.05
CA ARG A 162 -2.23 -0.15 6.99
C ARG A 162 -0.91 0.39 6.47
N SER A 163 0.11 -0.45 6.38
CA SER A 163 1.45 -0.02 5.99
C SER A 163 2.02 -0.82 4.84
N PHE A 164 2.77 -0.16 3.97
CA PHE A 164 3.31 -0.74 2.74
C PHE A 164 4.71 -0.23 2.43
N ALA A 165 5.54 -1.10 1.89
CA ALA A 165 6.80 -0.75 1.24
C ALA A 165 6.83 -1.36 -0.16
N ASN A 166 6.98 -0.54 -1.20
CA ASN A 166 6.93 -0.94 -2.62
C ASN A 166 5.68 -1.76 -2.96
N SER A 167 4.52 -1.28 -2.50
CA SER A 167 3.21 -1.94 -2.62
C SER A 167 3.08 -3.30 -1.94
N ARG A 168 4.09 -3.75 -1.18
CA ARG A 168 4.01 -4.94 -0.32
C ARG A 168 3.52 -4.53 1.07
N ALA A 169 2.50 -5.22 1.57
CA ALA A 169 2.02 -5.00 2.93
C ALA A 169 3.11 -5.35 3.96
N THR A 170 3.23 -4.52 4.99
CA THR A 170 4.12 -4.72 6.13
C THR A 170 3.29 -4.77 7.41
N LEU A 171 3.72 -5.61 8.37
CA LEU A 171 3.14 -5.68 9.70
C LEU A 171 3.75 -4.63 10.64
N SER A 172 5.00 -4.24 10.40
CA SER A 172 5.70 -3.21 11.17
C SER A 172 6.85 -2.62 10.35
N GLY A 173 7.59 -1.66 10.90
CA GLY A 173 8.83 -1.18 10.28
C GLY A 173 9.13 0.27 10.59
N THR A 174 10.24 0.74 10.05
CA THR A 174 10.76 2.09 10.28
C THR A 174 9.80 3.19 9.81
N HIS A 175 9.09 2.99 8.70
CA HIS A 175 8.03 3.88 8.21
C HIS A 175 6.85 3.99 9.18
N VAL A 176 6.42 2.89 9.79
CA VAL A 176 5.31 2.88 10.76
C VAL A 176 5.72 3.57 12.04
N VAL A 177 6.91 3.28 12.57
CA VAL A 177 7.43 3.94 13.77
C VAL A 177 7.58 5.45 13.52
N GLY A 178 8.16 5.83 12.37
CA GLY A 178 8.32 7.23 11.99
C GLY A 178 6.98 7.95 11.86
N PHE A 179 5.95 7.28 11.34
CA PHE A 179 4.60 7.83 11.29
C PHE A 179 4.07 8.19 12.69
N HIS A 180 4.09 7.24 13.64
CA HIS A 180 3.60 7.51 15.00
C HIS A 180 4.43 8.57 15.73
N ASP A 181 5.77 8.52 15.59
CA ASP A 181 6.67 9.54 16.15
C ASP A 181 6.32 10.95 15.62
N GLY A 182 6.09 11.06 14.31
CA GLY A 182 5.74 12.31 13.65
C GLY A 182 4.37 12.85 14.09
N VAL A 183 3.37 11.95 14.23
CA VAL A 183 2.05 12.31 14.74
C VAL A 183 2.16 12.81 16.18
N ALA A 184 2.80 12.05 17.07
CA ALA A 184 3.00 12.40 18.46
C ALA A 184 3.70 13.76 18.64
N ALA A 185 4.75 14.02 17.86
CA ALA A 185 5.45 15.29 17.88
C ALA A 185 4.58 16.47 17.42
N ALA A 186 3.81 16.32 16.34
CA ALA A 186 2.91 17.37 15.86
C ALA A 186 1.77 17.65 16.84
N VAL A 187 1.15 16.61 17.40
CA VAL A 187 0.07 16.75 18.39
C VAL A 187 0.60 17.42 19.65
N SER A 188 1.77 17.01 20.16
CA SER A 188 2.39 17.64 21.35
C SER A 188 2.72 19.11 21.13
N THR A 189 3.22 19.45 19.94
CA THR A 189 3.50 20.84 19.55
C THR A 189 2.22 21.68 19.57
N TYR A 190 1.17 21.20 18.89
CA TYR A 190 -0.11 21.90 18.84
C TYR A 190 -0.80 21.99 20.20
N ALA A 191 -0.71 20.94 21.03
CA ALA A 191 -1.28 20.94 22.37
C ALA A 191 -0.66 22.02 23.26
N ARG A 192 0.67 22.23 23.18
CA ARG A 192 1.34 23.34 23.88
C ARG A 192 0.96 24.70 23.33
N GLU A 193 0.96 24.85 21.99
CA GLU A 193 0.55 26.10 21.33
C GLU A 193 -0.90 26.49 21.70
N SER A 194 -1.76 25.49 21.95
CA SER A 194 -3.17 25.68 22.31
C SER A 194 -3.43 25.72 23.82
N GLY A 195 -2.39 25.61 24.66
CA GLY A 195 -2.51 25.58 26.13
C GLY A 195 -3.18 24.32 26.71
N LEU A 196 -3.35 23.25 25.91
CA LEU A 196 -3.86 21.95 26.35
C LEU A 196 -2.80 21.11 27.07
N LEU A 197 -1.52 21.44 26.87
CA LEU A 197 -0.37 20.79 27.51
C LEU A 197 0.56 21.87 28.06
N ALA A 198 1.05 21.72 29.29
CA ALA A 198 1.94 22.73 29.86
C ALA A 198 3.33 22.69 29.17
N PRO A 199 4.08 23.82 29.15
CA PRO A 199 5.41 23.85 28.53
C PRO A 199 6.41 22.83 29.11
N MET A 200 6.26 22.48 30.38
CA MET A 200 7.14 21.55 31.10
C MET A 200 6.64 20.11 31.10
N ASP A 201 5.41 19.86 30.62
CA ASP A 201 4.88 18.51 30.57
C ASP A 201 5.63 17.67 29.50
N PRO A 202 5.80 16.35 29.73
CA PRO A 202 6.39 15.47 28.75
C PRO A 202 5.57 15.46 27.45
N ASP A 203 6.24 15.17 26.33
CA ASP A 203 5.56 14.95 25.06
C ASP A 203 4.55 13.80 25.16
N ILE A 204 3.47 13.91 24.39
CA ILE A 204 2.49 12.84 24.23
C ILE A 204 3.21 11.66 23.59
N PRO A 205 3.18 10.46 24.21
CA PRO A 205 3.86 9.29 23.67
C PRO A 205 3.14 8.75 22.43
N ALA A 206 3.90 8.10 21.56
CA ALA A 206 3.44 7.58 20.28
C ALA A 206 2.36 6.48 20.38
N ASP A 207 2.26 5.79 21.50
CA ASP A 207 1.21 4.79 21.76
C ASP A 207 -0.15 5.41 22.07
N ARG A 208 -0.21 6.71 22.39
CA ARG A 208 -1.46 7.42 22.72
C ARG A 208 -2.16 8.07 21.53
N VAL A 209 -1.54 8.14 20.36
CA VAL A 209 -2.12 8.83 19.20
C VAL A 209 -3.02 7.94 18.34
N GLY A 210 -3.01 6.62 18.60
CA GLY A 210 -3.67 5.60 17.77
C GLY A 210 -5.19 5.51 17.96
N GLU A 211 -5.75 5.99 19.06
CA GLU A 211 -7.20 5.87 19.31
C GLU A 211 -8.01 6.62 18.25
N GLY A 212 -8.87 5.89 17.52
CA GLY A 212 -9.65 6.44 16.41
C GLY A 212 -8.88 6.75 15.15
N LEU A 213 -7.58 6.43 15.09
CA LEU A 213 -6.71 6.71 13.96
C LEU A 213 -6.93 5.68 12.84
N THR A 214 -7.23 6.19 11.64
CA THR A 214 -7.18 5.40 10.39
C THR A 214 -6.08 5.95 9.52
N ALA A 215 -5.16 5.10 9.10
CA ALA A 215 -4.03 5.55 8.29
C ALA A 215 -3.63 4.52 7.23
N VAL A 216 -3.10 5.05 6.12
CA VAL A 216 -2.34 4.31 5.12
C VAL A 216 -0.95 4.94 5.05
N VAL A 217 0.07 4.14 5.34
CA VAL A 217 1.48 4.55 5.33
C VAL A 217 2.23 3.77 4.25
N SER A 218 2.40 4.36 3.08
CA SER A 218 3.08 3.72 1.95
C SER A 218 4.41 4.41 1.66
N VAL A 219 5.48 3.63 1.54
CA VAL A 219 6.78 4.10 1.05
C VAL A 219 7.18 3.33 -0.22
N LYS A 220 7.82 4.03 -1.16
CA LYS A 220 8.33 3.50 -2.42
C LYS A 220 9.82 3.84 -2.46
N LEU A 221 10.66 2.83 -2.24
CA LEU A 221 12.10 2.93 -2.08
C LEU A 221 12.81 2.30 -3.27
N ASP A 222 13.94 2.87 -3.66
CA ASP A 222 14.84 2.27 -4.64
C ASP A 222 15.45 0.95 -4.13
N ARG A 223 15.75 0.89 -2.82
CA ARG A 223 16.38 -0.26 -2.16
C ARG A 223 15.72 -0.58 -0.82
N PRO A 224 14.57 -1.28 -0.81
CA PRO A 224 13.92 -1.66 0.43
C PRO A 224 14.67 -2.78 1.14
N GLU A 225 14.92 -2.62 2.43
CA GLU A 225 15.52 -3.62 3.30
C GLU A 225 14.43 -4.25 4.15
N PHE A 226 14.03 -5.48 3.82
CA PHE A 226 13.03 -6.20 4.58
C PHE A 226 13.67 -7.10 5.63
N LEU A 227 13.09 -7.10 6.82
CA LEU A 227 13.44 -7.95 7.95
C LEU A 227 12.33 -8.98 8.17
N GLY A 228 12.73 -10.16 8.64
CA GLY A 228 11.84 -11.30 8.88
C GLY A 228 11.71 -12.25 7.69
N ALA A 229 11.25 -13.47 7.97
CA ALA A 229 11.23 -14.56 6.99
C ALA A 229 10.24 -14.30 5.84
N ILE A 230 9.15 -13.57 6.11
CA ILE A 230 8.10 -13.29 5.13
C ILE A 230 8.14 -11.84 4.62
N ARG A 231 9.19 -11.10 4.97
CA ARG A 231 9.40 -9.68 4.65
C ARG A 231 8.29 -8.79 5.23
N GLU A 232 7.92 -9.07 6.47
CA GLU A 232 6.85 -8.41 7.21
C GLU A 232 7.26 -7.05 7.79
N ARG A 233 8.58 -6.78 7.91
CA ARG A 233 9.07 -5.55 8.55
C ARG A 233 10.02 -4.78 7.64
N LEU A 234 9.85 -3.46 7.55
CA LEU A 234 10.82 -2.58 6.89
C LEU A 234 11.95 -2.20 7.85
N GLY A 235 13.21 -2.31 7.40
CA GLY A 235 14.42 -2.12 8.19
C GLY A 235 15.23 -0.86 7.85
N ASN A 236 14.96 -0.16 6.75
CA ASN A 236 15.74 1.03 6.37
C ASN A 236 15.64 2.12 7.45
N ASN A 237 16.72 2.37 8.19
CA ASN A 237 16.73 3.28 9.34
C ASN A 237 16.31 4.71 8.98
N GLU A 238 16.78 5.21 7.83
CA GLU A 238 16.58 6.61 7.43
C GLU A 238 15.10 6.93 7.16
N VAL A 239 14.32 5.92 6.79
CA VAL A 239 12.88 6.06 6.54
C VAL A 239 12.15 6.54 7.79
N ARG A 240 12.55 6.12 8.99
CA ARG A 240 11.90 6.54 10.24
C ARG A 240 11.96 8.06 10.40
N ALA A 241 13.16 8.63 10.30
CA ALA A 241 13.37 10.06 10.48
C ALA A 241 12.71 10.89 9.38
N CYS A 242 12.77 10.43 8.13
CA CYS A 242 12.16 11.13 6.99
C CYS A 242 10.63 11.16 7.12
N VAL A 243 10.00 10.02 7.41
CA VAL A 243 8.54 9.94 7.61
C VAL A 243 8.11 10.78 8.81
N ALA A 244 8.81 10.70 9.95
CA ALA A 244 8.47 11.48 11.14
C ALA A 244 8.49 12.99 10.88
N LEU A 245 9.51 13.47 10.15
CA LEU A 245 9.62 14.88 9.79
C LEU A 245 8.46 15.33 8.90
N ALA A 246 8.21 14.60 7.81
CA ALA A 246 7.16 14.95 6.86
C ALA A 246 5.77 14.92 7.51
N VAL A 247 5.48 13.90 8.31
CA VAL A 247 4.22 13.81 9.07
C VAL A 247 4.07 14.99 10.02
N ARG A 248 5.12 15.33 10.78
CA ARG A 248 5.08 16.45 11.72
C ARG A 248 4.75 17.77 11.01
N GLU A 249 5.37 18.01 9.86
CA GLU A 249 5.16 19.24 9.08
C GLU A 249 3.76 19.31 8.46
N HIS A 250 3.31 18.23 7.83
CA HIS A 250 2.01 18.18 7.16
C HIS A 250 0.84 18.17 8.15
N LEU A 251 0.94 17.38 9.23
CA LEU A 251 -0.06 17.38 10.29
C LEU A 251 -0.08 18.72 11.04
N GLY A 252 1.09 19.28 11.35
CA GLY A 252 1.17 20.59 12.01
C GLY A 252 0.51 21.71 11.19
N ARG A 253 0.68 21.69 9.86
CA ARG A 253 -0.05 22.62 8.97
C ARG A 253 -1.56 22.40 9.01
N TRP A 254 -2.00 21.15 8.96
CA TRP A 254 -3.43 20.82 9.02
C TRP A 254 -4.06 21.24 10.35
N LEU A 255 -3.41 20.96 11.48
CA LEU A 255 -3.88 21.32 12.81
C LEU A 255 -4.08 22.84 12.96
N ARG A 256 -3.12 23.63 12.49
CA ARG A 256 -3.20 25.10 12.54
C ARG A 256 -4.24 25.70 11.59
N ALA A 257 -4.62 24.97 10.54
CA ALA A 257 -5.63 25.42 9.58
C ALA A 257 -7.07 25.08 9.99
N GLY A 258 -7.29 24.06 10.83
CA GLY A 258 -8.62 23.47 11.11
C GLY A 258 -9.06 23.55 12.57
N SER A 259 -9.14 24.76 13.15
CA SER A 259 -9.20 25.00 14.61
C SER A 259 -10.17 24.14 15.42
N GLU A 260 -11.42 23.92 14.98
CA GLU A 260 -12.41 23.19 15.79
C GLU A 260 -12.17 21.68 15.80
N ARG A 261 -12.00 21.05 14.63
CA ARG A 261 -11.76 19.61 14.53
C ARG A 261 -10.38 19.24 15.04
N ALA A 262 -9.37 20.05 14.74
CA ALA A 262 -8.02 19.88 15.26
C ALA A 262 -8.02 19.92 16.79
N ALA A 263 -8.67 20.91 17.41
CA ALA A 263 -8.79 20.99 18.86
C ALA A 263 -9.55 19.79 19.44
N ALA A 264 -10.64 19.32 18.81
CA ALA A 264 -11.38 18.15 19.27
C ALA A 264 -10.53 16.87 19.25
N VAL A 265 -9.80 16.63 18.17
CA VAL A 265 -8.90 15.47 18.04
C VAL A 265 -7.80 15.52 19.11
N VAL A 266 -7.10 16.64 19.22
CA VAL A 266 -5.99 16.77 20.18
C VAL A 266 -6.50 16.71 21.62
N GLY A 267 -7.64 17.34 21.92
CA GLY A 267 -8.27 17.27 23.23
C GLY A 267 -8.55 15.83 23.68
N ARG A 268 -9.09 14.98 22.78
CA ARG A 268 -9.29 13.55 23.08
C ARG A 268 -7.97 12.83 23.34
N ILE A 269 -6.96 13.05 22.50
CA ILE A 269 -5.64 12.42 22.67
C ILE A 269 -5.02 12.81 24.01
N VAL A 270 -5.10 14.08 24.41
CA VAL A 270 -4.55 14.60 25.69
C VAL A 270 -5.32 14.05 26.90
N ALA A 271 -6.65 13.99 26.83
CA ALA A 271 -7.49 13.48 27.92
C ALA A 271 -7.22 12.00 28.25
N GLY A 272 -6.72 11.22 27.27
CA GLY A 272 -6.27 9.84 27.50
C GLY A 272 -7.34 8.79 27.36
N SER A 273 -8.34 9.08 26.51
CA SER A 273 -9.56 8.29 26.30
C SER A 273 -10.43 8.19 27.54
#